data_AF-A0A699YXU2-F1
#
_entry.id   AF-A0A699YXU2-F1
#
_cell.length_a   1.000
_cell.length_b   1.000
_cell.length_c   1.000
_cell.angle_alpha   90.00
_cell.angle_beta   90.00
_cell.angle_gamma   90.00
#
_symmetry.space_group_name_H-M   'P 1'
#
loop_
_entity.id
_entity.type
_entity.pdbx_description
1 polymer ?
#
loop_
_entity_poly.entity_id
_entity_poly.type
_entity_poly.pdbx_seq_one_letter_code
_entity_poly.pdbx_strand_id
1 'polypeptide(L)'
;DKRKRTIDYNAEVAFEKKPASGFFDTAEEQARSKEIQQEFRPVTVEELEGRRRKDIEEQLIKHDVKRAKLQEAHDAPGAIAQAAHLNDPVMVRRRGRMMLPAPQVSEQELEALARMSTEVLLDDDMVDGAGGAATRQLLGQYGPTPLRPAALPTPARTAPSGDRIMQEAQNLARLTNMATPLVGGENPELHPSDFSGITPKPSVPQTPNPLAGAVTPGGRPGQATPGVSTGMTSQRGGLAIAGVSSTPSVAVAGTPVRGGGGLAGVTPLRTPIRDEFKLNDEASLASMNVAFASKRAEQARLAALRGELRAGLSTLPAPQNEYQVVAPELELEGEAEEGGEAMEEDAADTKARKLREAAQRAAEEEKKKSKALQRGLPRPLSLDQLPSPRPATELPKLSLRERAEDLVVREVARLLEHDAAKYPVPLAASGKDSKEARKAAKRAAASTVVPALEDFPLPELEAAAQLLEAEVEVVRRAMGHGAVGQEEYLDTWLAVQRDLMWAPAKGRYDRVISATPAERIESTK
;
A
#
# COMPACT_ATOMS: atom_id res chain seq x y z
N ASP A 1 29.95 -56.75 32.07
CA ASP A 1 29.49 -57.34 30.79
C ASP A 1 28.00 -57.14 30.57
N LYS A 2 27.57 -57.18 29.28
CA LYS A 2 26.32 -56.61 28.70
C LYS A 2 26.47 -55.10 28.42
N ARG A 3 26.64 -54.61 27.18
CA ARG A 3 26.49 -55.22 25.85
C ARG A 3 27.65 -54.79 24.92
N LYS A 4 28.55 -55.70 24.53
CA LYS A 4 29.64 -55.47 23.53
C LYS A 4 29.14 -55.24 22.07
N ARG A 5 27.86 -54.89 21.90
CA ARG A 5 27.15 -54.76 20.61
C ARG A 5 26.11 -53.62 20.59
N THR A 6 26.12 -52.74 21.59
CA THR A 6 25.32 -51.51 21.54
C THR A 6 26.25 -50.39 21.11
N ILE A 7 25.97 -49.80 19.94
CA ILE A 7 26.70 -48.63 19.44
C ILE A 7 26.23 -47.41 20.24
N ASP A 8 27.16 -46.54 20.62
CA ASP A 8 26.85 -45.26 21.25
C ASP A 8 26.64 -44.21 20.14
N TYR A 9 25.38 -44.01 19.76
CA TYR A 9 24.98 -43.08 18.70
C TYR A 9 25.31 -41.61 18.99
N ASN A 10 25.67 -41.26 20.23
CA ASN A 10 26.09 -39.90 20.59
C ASN A 10 27.60 -39.71 20.45
N ALA A 11 28.39 -40.78 20.56
CA ALA A 11 29.85 -40.73 20.48
C ALA A 11 30.37 -40.82 19.03
N GLU A 12 29.66 -41.55 18.17
CA GLU A 12 30.04 -41.73 16.76
C GLU A 12 28.82 -41.83 15.83
N VAL A 13 29.01 -41.47 14.56
CA VAL A 13 28.01 -41.71 13.51
C VAL A 13 27.97 -43.20 13.22
N ALA A 14 26.98 -43.89 13.79
CA ALA A 14 26.81 -45.33 13.61
C ALA A 14 26.75 -45.72 12.13
N PHE A 15 27.65 -46.64 11.73
CA PHE A 15 27.79 -47.10 10.34
C PHE A 15 28.10 -45.97 9.33
N GLU A 16 28.94 -44.98 9.70
CA GLU A 16 29.35 -43.89 8.81
C GLU A 16 29.84 -44.40 7.44
N LYS A 17 29.08 -44.05 6.40
CA LYS A 17 29.49 -44.23 5.00
C LYS A 17 29.84 -42.86 4.42
N LYS A 18 31.14 -42.57 4.33
CA LYS A 18 31.63 -41.32 3.75
C LYS A 18 31.10 -41.14 2.32
N PRO A 19 30.68 -39.91 1.93
CA PRO A 19 30.30 -39.64 0.55
C PRO A 19 31.48 -39.94 -0.38
N ALA A 20 31.19 -40.44 -1.58
CA ALA A 20 32.23 -40.67 -2.57
C ALA A 20 32.90 -39.34 -2.93
N SER A 21 34.24 -39.34 -3.05
CA SER A 21 35.00 -38.16 -3.44
C SER A 21 34.61 -37.72 -4.85
N GLY A 22 33.99 -36.54 -4.96
CA GLY A 22 33.63 -35.92 -6.24
C GLY A 22 34.81 -35.25 -6.93
N PHE A 23 34.54 -34.66 -8.10
CA PHE A 23 35.50 -33.84 -8.85
C PHE A 23 35.67 -32.40 -8.31
N PHE A 24 34.79 -31.96 -7.42
CA PHE A 24 34.78 -30.62 -6.83
C PHE A 24 35.26 -30.66 -5.38
N ASP A 25 35.98 -29.61 -4.96
CA ASP A 25 36.36 -29.43 -3.56
C ASP A 25 35.15 -28.97 -2.74
N THR A 26 34.94 -29.61 -1.59
CA THR A 26 33.83 -29.33 -0.66
C THR A 26 34.30 -28.71 0.66
N ALA A 27 35.58 -28.35 0.78
CA ALA A 27 36.15 -27.80 2.02
C ALA A 27 35.39 -26.56 2.54
N GLU A 28 34.99 -25.63 1.65
CA GLU A 28 34.24 -24.43 2.03
C GLU A 28 32.80 -24.71 2.48
N GLU A 29 32.18 -25.78 1.99
CA GLU A 29 30.84 -26.22 2.41
C GLU A 29 30.90 -26.96 3.76
N GLN A 30 31.97 -27.72 3.97
CA GLN A 30 32.26 -28.37 5.26
C GLN A 30 32.64 -27.39 6.37
N ALA A 31 33.14 -26.19 6.03
CA ALA A 31 33.34 -25.10 6.99
C ALA A 31 32.00 -24.47 7.39
N ARG A 32 31.22 -23.99 6.40
CA ARG A 32 29.91 -23.34 6.61
C ARG A 32 28.90 -24.22 7.36
N SER A 33 28.88 -25.52 7.08
CA SER A 33 27.99 -26.46 7.79
C SER A 33 28.34 -26.65 9.27
N LYS A 34 29.61 -26.49 9.67
CA LYS A 34 30.02 -26.51 11.08
C LYS A 34 29.64 -25.23 11.82
N GLU A 35 29.71 -24.08 11.14
CA GLU A 35 29.28 -22.79 11.69
C GLU A 35 27.78 -22.79 12.01
N ILE A 36 26.96 -23.27 11.06
CA ILE A 36 25.49 -23.41 11.24
C ILE A 36 25.14 -24.32 12.42
N GLN A 37 25.91 -25.38 12.68
CA GLN A 37 25.68 -26.30 13.80
C GLN A 37 26.06 -25.71 15.18
N GLN A 38 26.83 -24.62 15.23
CA GLN A 38 27.25 -23.98 16.49
C GLN A 38 26.25 -22.95 17.02
N GLU A 39 25.30 -22.48 16.20
CA GLU A 39 24.18 -21.63 16.64
C GLU A 39 23.12 -22.45 17.42
N PHE A 40 23.48 -22.94 18.61
CA PHE A 40 22.53 -23.64 19.47
C PHE A 40 21.51 -22.66 20.07
N ARG A 41 20.34 -22.57 19.43
CA ARG A 41 19.16 -21.87 19.96
C ARG A 41 18.45 -22.79 20.96
N PRO A 42 17.89 -22.26 22.07
CA PRO A 42 17.08 -23.06 22.99
C PRO A 42 15.75 -23.42 22.33
N VAL A 43 15.72 -24.56 21.65
CA VAL A 43 14.55 -25.09 20.92
C VAL A 43 13.82 -26.11 21.80
N THR A 44 12.49 -26.06 21.80
CA THR A 44 11.65 -27.01 22.55
C THR A 44 11.58 -28.37 21.86
N VAL A 45 11.26 -29.43 22.60
CA VAL A 45 11.13 -30.78 22.03
C VAL A 45 10.02 -30.84 20.96
N GLU A 46 8.95 -30.06 21.12
CA GLU A 46 7.84 -29.98 20.14
C GLU A 46 8.25 -29.29 18.83
N GLU A 47 9.18 -28.33 18.87
CA GLU A 47 9.75 -27.71 17.67
C GLU A 47 10.77 -28.63 16.98
N LEU A 48 11.48 -29.47 17.75
CA LEU A 48 12.48 -30.42 17.24
C LEU A 48 11.84 -31.69 16.63
N GLU A 49 10.83 -32.26 17.30
CA GLU A 49 10.05 -33.41 16.82
C GLU A 49 8.96 -33.01 15.82
N GLY A 50 8.56 -31.74 15.82
CA GLY A 50 7.36 -31.23 15.15
C GLY A 50 6.07 -31.56 15.91
N ARG A 51 4.99 -30.84 15.58
CA ARG A 51 3.66 -31.12 16.13
C ARG A 51 3.19 -32.52 15.73
N ARG A 52 2.63 -33.28 16.68
CA ARG A 52 2.16 -34.63 16.40
C ARG A 52 0.86 -34.56 15.60
N ARG A 53 0.65 -35.54 14.71
CA ARG A 53 -0.57 -35.59 13.87
C ARG A 53 -1.85 -35.56 14.69
N LYS A 54 -1.87 -36.20 15.87
CA LYS A 54 -3.00 -36.18 16.80
C LYS A 54 -3.32 -34.78 17.31
N ASP A 55 -2.30 -34.01 17.68
CA ASP A 55 -2.46 -32.66 18.22
C ASP A 55 -3.00 -31.70 17.14
N ILE A 56 -2.63 -31.93 15.87
CA ILE A 56 -3.15 -31.22 14.69
C ILE A 56 -4.62 -31.62 14.43
N GLU A 57 -4.93 -32.92 14.46
CA GLU A 57 -6.27 -33.47 14.27
C GLU A 57 -7.25 -32.97 15.36
N GLU A 58 -6.84 -32.99 16.63
CA GLU A 58 -7.61 -32.44 17.75
C GLU A 58 -7.83 -30.92 17.63
N GLN A 59 -6.85 -30.17 17.10
CA GLN A 59 -7.00 -28.74 16.83
C GLN A 59 -8.02 -28.46 15.72
N LEU A 60 -8.02 -29.27 14.65
CA LEU A 60 -9.00 -29.18 13.55
C LEU A 60 -10.41 -29.55 14.03
N ILE A 61 -10.59 -30.70 14.70
CA ILE A 61 -11.88 -31.10 15.29
C ILE A 61 -12.43 -30.01 16.22
N LYS A 62 -11.56 -29.40 17.04
CA LYS A 62 -11.94 -28.30 17.95
C LYS A 62 -12.29 -27.00 17.22
N HIS A 63 -11.73 -26.76 16.03
CA HIS A 63 -12.12 -25.64 15.17
C HIS A 63 -13.51 -25.90 14.55
N ASP A 64 -13.73 -27.10 14.03
CA ASP A 64 -14.96 -27.44 13.31
C ASP A 64 -16.16 -27.50 14.26
N VAL A 65 -15.99 -28.03 15.47
CA VAL A 65 -17.00 -27.98 16.55
C VAL A 65 -17.32 -26.53 16.96
N LYS A 66 -16.37 -25.58 16.88
CA LYS A 66 -16.66 -24.16 17.14
C LYS A 66 -17.45 -23.54 15.98
N ARG A 67 -17.07 -23.83 14.73
CA ARG A 67 -17.77 -23.35 13.53
C ARG A 67 -19.22 -23.85 13.52
N ALA A 68 -19.44 -25.14 13.79
CA ALA A 68 -20.78 -25.73 13.89
C ALA A 68 -21.64 -25.05 14.97
N LYS A 69 -21.08 -24.80 16.17
CA LYS A 69 -21.81 -24.10 17.26
C LYS A 69 -22.14 -22.65 16.94
N LEU A 70 -21.28 -21.94 16.19
CA LEU A 70 -21.56 -20.59 15.72
C LEU A 70 -22.68 -20.58 14.68
N GLN A 71 -22.68 -21.54 13.76
CA GLN A 71 -23.75 -21.72 12.78
C GLN A 71 -25.09 -22.06 13.45
N GLU A 72 -25.09 -23.01 14.39
CA GLU A 72 -26.28 -23.38 15.17
C GLU A 72 -26.86 -22.17 15.94
N ALA A 73 -26.01 -21.36 16.58
CA ALA A 73 -26.45 -20.15 17.28
C ALA A 73 -27.00 -19.06 16.35
N HIS A 74 -26.49 -18.97 15.12
CA HIS A 74 -26.96 -18.04 14.10
C HIS A 74 -28.29 -18.47 13.47
N ASP A 75 -28.46 -19.77 13.23
CA ASP A 75 -29.62 -20.33 12.53
C ASP A 75 -30.77 -20.71 13.47
N ALA A 76 -30.51 -20.89 14.77
CA ALA A 76 -31.52 -21.13 15.81
C ALA A 76 -32.72 -20.15 15.78
N PRO A 77 -32.56 -18.80 15.72
CA PRO A 77 -33.71 -17.90 15.61
C PRO A 77 -34.52 -18.11 14.33
N GLY A 78 -33.88 -18.46 13.21
CA GLY A 78 -34.54 -18.78 11.95
C GLY A 78 -35.34 -20.09 12.02
N ALA A 79 -34.72 -21.15 12.58
CA ALA A 79 -35.37 -22.45 12.78
C ALA A 79 -36.56 -22.36 13.75
N ILE A 80 -36.44 -21.59 14.83
CA ILE A 80 -37.54 -21.34 15.78
C ILE A 80 -38.67 -20.55 15.10
N ALA A 81 -38.36 -19.54 14.29
CA ALA A 81 -39.37 -18.79 13.53
C ALA A 81 -40.12 -19.67 12.51
N GLN A 82 -39.40 -20.54 11.79
CA GLN A 82 -40.01 -21.51 10.86
C GLN A 82 -40.87 -22.55 11.59
N ALA A 83 -40.39 -23.09 12.72
CA ALA A 83 -41.15 -24.03 13.54
C ALA A 83 -42.42 -23.38 14.14
N ALA A 84 -42.33 -22.12 14.58
CA ALA A 84 -43.48 -21.35 15.05
C ALA A 84 -44.48 -21.07 13.92
N HIS A 85 -44.00 -20.78 12.70
CA HIS A 85 -44.84 -20.55 11.53
C HIS A 85 -45.61 -21.81 11.09
N LEU A 86 -44.92 -22.96 11.05
CA LEU A 86 -45.54 -24.26 10.72
C LEU A 86 -46.53 -24.76 11.79
N ASN A 87 -46.38 -24.29 13.03
CA ASN A 87 -47.23 -24.67 14.16
C ASN A 87 -48.29 -23.60 14.50
N ASP A 88 -48.48 -22.59 13.64
CA ASP A 88 -49.51 -21.56 13.82
C ASP A 88 -50.92 -22.10 13.46
N PRO A 89 -51.84 -22.25 14.43
CA PRO A 89 -53.18 -22.78 14.19
C PRO A 89 -54.06 -21.86 13.33
N VAL A 90 -53.64 -20.62 13.03
CA VAL A 90 -54.34 -19.70 12.13
C VAL A 90 -54.30 -20.21 10.68
N MET A 91 -53.19 -20.80 10.22
CA MET A 91 -53.06 -21.28 8.84
C MET A 91 -53.95 -22.50 8.53
N VAL A 92 -54.16 -23.38 9.51
CA VAL A 92 -55.02 -24.57 9.38
C VAL A 92 -56.51 -24.19 9.40
N ARG A 93 -56.88 -23.08 10.06
CA ARG A 93 -58.28 -22.61 10.16
C ARG A 93 -58.62 -21.56 9.11
N ARG A 94 -58.59 -21.95 7.82
CA ARG A 94 -59.15 -21.14 6.72
C ARG A 94 -60.65 -20.92 6.89
N ARG A 95 -61.03 -19.83 7.57
CA ARG A 95 -62.41 -19.35 7.65
C ARG A 95 -62.86 -18.86 6.27
N GLY A 96 -64.06 -19.26 5.84
CA GLY A 96 -64.65 -18.77 4.60
C GLY A 96 -64.81 -17.25 4.62
N ARG A 97 -64.50 -16.59 3.50
CA ARG A 97 -64.52 -15.12 3.38
C ARG A 97 -65.94 -14.59 3.57
N MET A 98 -66.22 -14.06 4.75
CA MET A 98 -67.53 -13.52 5.12
C MET A 98 -67.74 -12.19 4.39
N MET A 99 -68.67 -12.17 3.43
CA MET A 99 -69.05 -10.96 2.69
C MET A 99 -69.95 -10.10 3.58
N LEU A 100 -69.32 -9.34 4.49
CA LEU A 100 -69.98 -8.30 5.26
C LEU A 100 -70.38 -7.12 4.33
N PRO A 101 -71.49 -6.43 4.61
CA PRO A 101 -71.78 -5.14 3.99
C PRO A 101 -70.60 -4.18 4.17
N ALA A 102 -70.31 -3.35 3.16
CA ALA A 102 -69.24 -2.37 3.24
C ALA A 102 -69.44 -1.46 4.48
N PRO A 103 -68.38 -1.18 5.27
CA PRO A 103 -68.51 -0.41 6.50
C PRO A 103 -69.01 1.00 6.17
N GLN A 104 -70.17 1.36 6.69
CA GLN A 104 -70.80 2.67 6.49
C GLN A 104 -70.26 3.72 7.48
N VAL A 105 -68.94 3.77 7.63
CA VAL A 105 -68.24 4.86 8.32
C VAL A 105 -67.57 5.75 7.29
N SER A 106 -67.74 7.05 7.46
CA SER A 106 -67.12 8.08 6.63
C SER A 106 -65.63 8.23 6.97
N GLU A 107 -64.86 8.71 6.00
CA GLU A 107 -63.41 8.89 6.15
C GLU A 107 -63.06 9.89 7.29
N GLN A 108 -63.99 10.79 7.63
CA GLN A 108 -63.89 11.71 8.77
C GLN A 108 -64.00 10.99 10.13
N GLU A 109 -64.83 9.96 10.24
CA GLU A 109 -64.96 9.14 11.46
C GLU A 109 -63.73 8.25 11.65
N LEU A 110 -63.15 7.75 10.54
CA LEU A 110 -61.85 7.07 10.56
C LEU A 110 -60.71 8.01 10.98
N GLU A 111 -60.69 9.25 10.51
CA GLU A 111 -59.67 10.23 10.92
C GLU A 111 -59.83 10.63 12.41
N ALA A 112 -61.07 10.76 12.90
CA ALA A 112 -61.35 10.99 14.32
C ALA A 112 -60.90 9.81 15.20
N LEU A 113 -61.18 8.57 14.79
CA LEU A 113 -60.72 7.37 15.48
C LEU A 113 -59.19 7.19 15.41
N ALA A 114 -58.56 7.56 14.30
CA ALA A 114 -57.10 7.57 14.18
C ALA A 114 -56.47 8.60 15.15
N ARG A 115 -57.03 9.80 15.25
CA ARG A 115 -56.57 10.83 16.21
C ARG A 115 -56.75 10.39 17.66
N MET A 116 -57.89 9.80 18.02
CA MET A 116 -58.08 9.20 19.35
C MET A 116 -57.11 8.04 19.62
N SER A 117 -56.82 7.20 18.62
CA SER A 117 -55.85 6.11 18.72
C SER A 117 -54.42 6.62 18.98
N THR A 118 -54.05 7.77 18.39
CA THR A 118 -52.74 8.40 18.64
C THR A 118 -52.64 9.12 19.99
N GLU A 119 -53.76 9.52 20.61
CA GLU A 119 -53.76 10.16 21.94
C GLU A 119 -53.65 9.16 23.10
N VAL A 120 -53.98 7.88 22.90
CA VAL A 120 -53.97 6.83 23.96
C VAL A 120 -52.68 6.01 23.99
N LEU A 121 -51.71 6.28 23.10
CA LEU A 121 -50.44 5.53 23.00
C LEU A 121 -49.19 6.39 23.27
N LEU A 122 -49.35 7.55 23.90
CA LEU A 122 -48.25 8.46 24.28
C LEU A 122 -48.17 8.71 25.80
N ASP A 123 -48.55 7.72 26.60
CA ASP A 123 -48.16 7.62 28.02
C ASP A 123 -46.79 6.93 28.15
N ASP A 124 -45.74 7.53 27.57
CA ASP A 124 -44.34 7.15 27.80
C ASP A 124 -43.77 7.93 28.99
N ASP A 125 -44.42 7.77 30.15
CA ASP A 125 -44.18 8.57 31.36
C ASP A 125 -43.41 7.74 32.41
N MET A 126 -42.17 7.34 32.08
CA MET A 126 -41.23 6.69 33.02
C MET A 126 -39.75 6.70 32.58
N VAL A 127 -39.13 7.86 32.29
CA VAL A 127 -37.71 8.11 32.63
C VAL A 127 -37.49 9.56 33.11
N ASP A 128 -37.02 9.61 34.36
CA ASP A 128 -36.45 10.69 35.15
C ASP A 128 -35.53 11.72 34.44
N GLY A 129 -35.41 12.94 34.98
CA GLY A 129 -34.21 13.79 34.74
C GLY A 129 -34.36 15.24 34.27
N ALA A 130 -34.92 16.12 35.12
CA ALA A 130 -34.57 17.55 35.26
C ALA A 130 -34.35 18.45 34.00
N GLY A 131 -35.37 19.24 33.63
CA GLY A 131 -35.20 20.37 32.69
C GLY A 131 -36.46 21.25 32.58
N GLY A 132 -36.43 22.46 33.17
CA GLY A 132 -37.63 23.29 33.37
C GLY A 132 -38.29 23.85 32.10
N ALA A 133 -39.62 24.07 32.18
CA ALA A 133 -40.52 24.46 31.09
C ALA A 133 -40.25 25.82 30.39
N ALA A 134 -39.18 26.54 30.76
CA ALA A 134 -38.85 27.86 30.21
C ALA A 134 -38.17 27.82 28.82
N THR A 135 -37.57 26.70 28.43
CA THR A 135 -36.82 26.60 27.16
C THR A 135 -37.69 26.30 25.93
N ARG A 136 -38.90 25.75 26.11
CA ARG A 136 -39.83 25.45 25.00
C ARG A 136 -40.43 26.69 24.33
N GLN A 137 -40.38 27.87 24.97
CA GLN A 137 -40.87 29.13 24.40
C GLN A 137 -39.88 29.85 23.47
N LEU A 138 -38.66 29.33 23.30
CA LEU A 138 -37.61 29.96 22.48
C LEU A 138 -37.40 29.33 21.08
N LEU A 139 -38.09 28.24 20.75
CA LEU A 139 -38.12 27.71 19.37
C LEU A 139 -39.25 28.38 18.58
N GLY A 140 -38.91 29.46 17.90
CA GLY A 140 -39.85 30.26 17.11
C GLY A 140 -40.45 29.50 15.92
N GLN A 141 -41.77 29.57 15.80
CA GLN A 141 -42.52 29.04 14.66
C GLN A 141 -42.40 29.99 13.46
N TYR A 142 -41.68 29.57 12.42
CA TYR A 142 -41.62 30.31 11.15
C TYR A 142 -42.67 29.82 10.16
N GLY A 143 -43.83 30.51 10.15
CA GLY A 143 -44.81 30.41 9.06
C GLY A 143 -44.39 31.28 7.86
N PRO A 144 -44.63 30.85 6.61
CA PRO A 144 -44.27 31.61 5.42
C PRO A 144 -45.24 32.79 5.16
N THR A 145 -44.70 33.98 4.94
CA THR A 145 -45.46 35.19 4.55
C THR A 145 -45.61 35.34 3.03
N PRO A 146 -46.73 35.90 2.52
CA PRO A 146 -47.02 35.93 1.08
C PRO A 146 -46.70 37.26 0.35
N LEU A 147 -46.67 37.19 -0.99
CA LEU A 147 -46.84 38.24 -2.03
C LEU A 147 -45.64 39.13 -2.49
N ARG A 148 -45.04 38.68 -3.61
CA ARG A 148 -44.73 39.37 -4.92
C ARG A 148 -44.69 40.92 -5.00
N PRO A 149 -43.84 41.52 -5.90
CA PRO A 149 -43.90 41.24 -7.35
C PRO A 149 -42.57 41.22 -8.17
N ALA A 150 -42.72 40.67 -9.40
CA ALA A 150 -41.92 40.82 -10.64
C ALA A 150 -40.43 41.26 -10.60
N ALA A 151 -39.55 40.36 -11.07
CA ALA A 151 -38.25 40.70 -11.65
C ALA A 151 -38.07 39.94 -12.99
N LEU A 152 -37.27 40.50 -13.90
CA LEU A 152 -37.10 40.06 -15.30
C LEU A 152 -36.32 38.72 -15.41
N PRO A 153 -36.50 37.95 -16.49
CA PRO A 153 -35.76 36.71 -16.69
C PRO A 153 -34.28 36.96 -16.97
N THR A 154 -33.42 36.49 -16.07
CA THR A 154 -31.99 36.29 -16.35
C THR A 154 -31.78 34.96 -17.09
N PRO A 155 -30.79 34.85 -17.99
CA PRO A 155 -30.57 33.62 -18.76
C PRO A 155 -30.16 32.46 -17.84
N ALA A 156 -30.65 31.26 -18.17
CA ALA A 156 -30.53 30.08 -17.33
C ALA A 156 -29.06 29.75 -16.98
N ARG A 157 -28.77 29.64 -15.68
CA ARG A 157 -27.60 28.91 -15.21
C ARG A 157 -27.77 27.43 -15.56
N THR A 158 -26.68 26.79 -15.96
CA THR A 158 -26.59 25.33 -16.08
C THR A 158 -27.04 24.67 -14.79
N ALA A 159 -27.80 23.58 -14.88
CA ALA A 159 -28.12 22.77 -13.71
C ALA A 159 -26.82 22.34 -13.02
N PRO A 160 -26.76 22.33 -11.67
CA PRO A 160 -25.57 21.86 -10.97
C PRO A 160 -25.35 20.39 -11.33
N SER A 161 -24.18 20.06 -11.89
CA SER A 161 -23.76 18.67 -11.99
C SER A 161 -23.58 18.15 -10.57
N GLY A 162 -24.40 17.20 -10.15
CA GLY A 162 -24.31 16.62 -8.82
C GLY A 162 -22.90 16.08 -8.55
N ASP A 163 -22.43 16.22 -7.31
CA ASP A 163 -21.10 15.75 -6.94
C ASP A 163 -20.98 14.24 -7.14
N ARG A 164 -20.15 13.83 -8.10
CA ARG A 164 -19.94 12.40 -8.42
C ARG A 164 -19.50 11.60 -7.20
N ILE A 165 -18.64 12.19 -6.36
CA ILE A 165 -18.19 11.61 -5.10
C ILE A 165 -19.36 11.32 -4.15
N MET A 166 -20.36 12.22 -4.09
CA MET A 166 -21.55 12.02 -3.26
C MET A 166 -22.48 10.95 -3.85
N GLN A 167 -22.60 10.87 -5.18
CA GLN A 167 -23.37 9.82 -5.86
C GLN A 167 -22.71 8.43 -5.71
N GLU A 168 -21.38 8.36 -5.82
CA GLU A 168 -20.59 7.14 -5.59
C GLU A 168 -20.67 6.69 -4.12
N ALA A 169 -20.60 7.62 -3.16
CA ALA A 169 -20.78 7.31 -1.74
C ALA A 169 -22.20 6.81 -1.43
N GLN A 170 -23.24 7.36 -2.07
CA GLN A 170 -24.61 6.88 -1.96
C GLN A 170 -24.79 5.49 -2.60
N ASN A 171 -24.18 5.24 -3.76
CA ASN A 171 -24.16 3.91 -4.37
C ASN A 171 -23.46 2.90 -3.45
N LEU A 172 -22.30 3.24 -2.89
CA LEU A 172 -21.56 2.40 -1.95
C LEU A 172 -22.41 2.09 -0.71
N ALA A 173 -23.05 3.10 -0.11
CA ALA A 173 -23.94 2.89 1.04
C ALA A 173 -25.16 2.01 0.73
N ARG A 174 -25.72 2.08 -0.49
CA ARG A 174 -26.78 1.14 -0.95
C ARG A 174 -26.25 -0.27 -1.10
N LEU A 175 -25.03 -0.44 -1.62
CA LEU A 175 -24.37 -1.74 -1.80
C LEU A 175 -23.91 -2.39 -0.49
N THR A 176 -23.45 -1.61 0.50
CA THR A 176 -23.00 -2.16 1.80
C THR A 176 -24.15 -2.58 2.70
N ASN A 177 -25.31 -1.95 2.56
CA ASN A 177 -26.44 -2.16 3.46
C ASN A 177 -27.42 -3.24 2.97
N MET A 178 -27.22 -3.79 1.76
CA MET A 178 -28.03 -4.87 1.21
C MET A 178 -27.36 -6.24 1.37
N ALA A 179 -28.16 -7.28 1.60
CA ALA A 179 -27.70 -8.66 1.50
C ALA A 179 -27.31 -8.97 0.04
N THR A 180 -26.41 -9.93 -0.15
CA THR A 180 -25.93 -10.32 -1.49
C THR A 180 -27.09 -10.79 -2.38
N PRO A 181 -27.05 -10.53 -3.70
CA PRO A 181 -28.16 -10.86 -4.60
C PRO A 181 -28.49 -12.37 -4.68
N LEU A 182 -27.59 -13.23 -4.18
CA LEU A 182 -27.81 -14.67 -4.03
C LEU A 182 -28.93 -15.02 -3.03
N VAL A 183 -29.27 -14.11 -2.10
CA VAL A 183 -30.39 -14.26 -1.15
C VAL A 183 -31.76 -14.07 -1.82
N GLY A 184 -31.79 -13.45 -3.01
CA GLY A 184 -33.02 -13.16 -3.76
C GLY A 184 -33.73 -11.89 -3.28
N GLY A 185 -33.86 -10.91 -4.17
CA GLY A 185 -34.52 -9.63 -3.90
C GLY A 185 -34.45 -8.68 -5.10
N GLU A 186 -35.14 -7.54 -5.02
CA GLU A 186 -35.02 -6.48 -6.03
C GLU A 186 -33.69 -5.74 -5.87
N ASN A 187 -32.92 -5.59 -6.95
CA ASN A 187 -31.67 -4.83 -6.93
C ASN A 187 -31.94 -3.32 -6.73
N PRO A 188 -31.13 -2.61 -5.94
CA PRO A 188 -31.31 -1.17 -5.74
C PRO A 188 -31.00 -0.40 -7.03
N GLU A 189 -31.75 0.66 -7.28
CA GLU A 189 -31.42 1.63 -8.32
C GLU A 189 -30.12 2.36 -7.97
N LEU A 190 -29.08 2.17 -8.79
CA LEU A 190 -27.78 2.84 -8.65
C LEU A 190 -27.69 4.03 -9.60
N HIS A 191 -27.03 5.10 -9.16
CA HIS A 191 -26.70 6.21 -10.03
C HIS A 191 -25.62 5.78 -11.07
N PRO A 192 -25.72 6.22 -12.34
CA PRO A 192 -24.83 5.76 -13.40
C PRO A 192 -23.38 6.20 -13.13
N SER A 193 -22.49 5.24 -12.92
CA SER A 193 -21.07 5.44 -12.61
C SER A 193 -20.18 4.85 -13.71
N ASP A 194 -19.27 5.69 -14.24
CA ASP A 194 -18.33 5.32 -15.31
C ASP A 194 -17.14 4.52 -14.71
N PHE A 195 -17.24 3.20 -14.61
CA PHE A 195 -16.12 2.31 -14.19
C PHE A 195 -14.96 2.21 -15.22
N SER A 196 -14.80 3.22 -16.07
CA SER A 196 -13.90 3.26 -17.22
C SER A 196 -12.40 3.44 -16.86
N GLY A 197 -12.04 3.59 -15.58
CA GLY A 197 -10.65 3.63 -15.13
C GLY A 197 -10.43 4.29 -13.76
N ILE A 198 -9.28 3.99 -13.15
CA ILE A 198 -8.86 4.47 -11.81
C ILE A 198 -8.52 5.97 -11.75
N THR A 199 -8.25 6.61 -12.89
CA THR A 199 -7.90 8.04 -12.95
C THR A 199 -9.15 8.91 -13.16
N PRO A 200 -9.42 9.94 -12.34
CA PRO A 200 -10.57 10.82 -12.54
C PRO A 200 -10.46 11.56 -13.88
N LYS A 201 -11.46 11.39 -14.76
CA LYS A 201 -11.52 12.09 -16.04
C LYS A 201 -11.76 13.60 -15.79
N PRO A 202 -10.92 14.51 -16.34
CA PRO A 202 -11.13 15.94 -16.17
C PRO A 202 -12.43 16.38 -16.86
N SER A 203 -13.40 16.83 -16.06
CA SER A 203 -14.63 17.41 -16.58
C SER A 203 -14.38 18.87 -16.95
N VAL A 204 -14.29 19.17 -18.25
CA VAL A 204 -14.16 20.54 -18.74
C VAL A 204 -15.54 21.23 -18.65
N PRO A 205 -15.73 22.25 -17.79
CA PRO A 205 -16.98 22.98 -17.75
C PRO A 205 -17.16 23.76 -19.05
N GLN A 206 -18.14 23.39 -19.87
CA GLN A 206 -18.43 24.14 -21.09
C GLN A 206 -19.08 25.48 -20.74
N THR A 207 -18.41 26.56 -21.12
CA THR A 207 -18.99 27.91 -21.11
C THR A 207 -20.13 27.98 -22.14
N PRO A 208 -21.36 28.39 -21.76
CA PRO A 208 -22.49 28.39 -22.67
C PRO A 208 -22.28 29.40 -23.81
N ASN A 209 -22.51 28.94 -25.05
CA ASN A 209 -22.41 29.75 -26.25
C ASN A 209 -23.58 30.77 -26.32
N PRO A 210 -23.33 32.10 -26.29
CA PRO A 210 -24.40 33.10 -26.19
C PRO A 210 -25.27 33.24 -27.46
N LEU A 211 -24.92 32.58 -28.57
CA LEU A 211 -25.65 32.69 -29.85
C LEU A 211 -26.77 31.66 -30.05
N ALA A 212 -26.95 30.70 -29.13
CA ALA A 212 -27.94 29.62 -29.27
C ALA A 212 -29.38 29.98 -28.82
N GLY A 213 -29.60 31.19 -28.30
CA GLY A 213 -30.88 31.59 -27.67
C GLY A 213 -32.00 32.07 -28.63
N ALA A 214 -31.81 31.98 -29.94
CA ALA A 214 -32.60 32.74 -30.93
C ALA A 214 -33.32 31.91 -32.02
N VAL A 215 -33.71 30.65 -31.73
CA VAL A 215 -34.66 29.91 -32.59
C VAL A 215 -35.66 29.10 -31.75
N THR A 216 -36.84 29.68 -31.49
CA THR A 216 -38.09 28.93 -31.28
C THR A 216 -39.00 29.22 -32.48
N PRO A 217 -39.74 28.21 -32.99
CA PRO A 217 -41.03 27.82 -32.41
C PRO A 217 -41.14 26.29 -32.24
N GLY A 218 -42.09 25.72 -31.51
CA GLY A 218 -43.28 26.26 -30.85
C GLY A 218 -44.43 25.26 -31.01
N GLY A 219 -44.96 24.71 -29.91
CA GLY A 219 -46.03 23.71 -29.97
C GLY A 219 -46.20 22.87 -28.70
N ARG A 220 -47.41 22.90 -28.13
CA ARG A 220 -47.98 22.02 -27.09
C ARG A 220 -49.42 21.71 -27.53
N PRO A 221 -50.12 20.71 -26.97
CA PRO A 221 -49.67 19.46 -26.34
C PRO A 221 -50.46 18.23 -26.88
N GLY A 222 -50.19 17.01 -26.38
CA GLY A 222 -51.24 15.96 -26.33
C GLY A 222 -50.83 14.52 -26.67
N GLN A 223 -50.90 13.65 -25.65
CA GLN A 223 -51.51 12.30 -25.66
C GLN A 223 -51.22 11.33 -26.83
N ALA A 224 -50.44 10.26 -26.56
CA ALA A 224 -50.87 8.84 -26.70
C ALA A 224 -49.68 7.85 -26.61
N THR A 225 -49.88 6.75 -25.88
CA THR A 225 -49.05 5.53 -25.86
C THR A 225 -49.67 4.48 -26.83
N PRO A 226 -49.17 3.23 -26.93
CA PRO A 226 -47.89 2.78 -27.49
C PRO A 226 -48.09 1.68 -28.60
N GLY A 227 -47.02 1.17 -29.22
CA GLY A 227 -47.04 -0.22 -29.73
C GLY A 227 -46.32 -0.60 -31.05
N VAL A 228 -45.41 -1.58 -30.94
CA VAL A 228 -45.34 -2.87 -31.68
C VAL A 228 -45.13 -2.93 -33.22
N SER A 229 -44.24 -3.85 -33.61
CA SER A 229 -44.04 -4.52 -34.93
C SER A 229 -43.41 -3.69 -36.07
N THR A 230 -42.23 -4.07 -36.59
CA THR A 230 -41.92 -5.17 -37.56
C THR A 230 -42.33 -4.82 -39.00
N GLY A 231 -41.34 -4.54 -39.85
CA GLY A 231 -41.52 -4.31 -41.29
C GLY A 231 -40.19 -4.26 -42.04
N MET A 232 -39.88 -5.32 -42.79
CA MET A 232 -38.64 -5.47 -43.57
C MET A 232 -38.71 -4.77 -44.94
N THR A 233 -37.61 -4.86 -45.70
CA THR A 233 -37.49 -4.71 -47.18
C THR A 233 -37.64 -3.30 -47.77
N SER A 234 -37.00 -2.93 -48.90
CA SER A 234 -35.84 -3.51 -49.63
C SER A 234 -35.49 -2.59 -50.83
N GLN A 235 -34.18 -2.41 -51.13
CA GLN A 235 -33.66 -2.07 -52.48
C GLN A 235 -34.07 -0.69 -53.09
N ARG A 236 -33.43 -0.12 -54.13
CA ARG A 236 -32.30 -0.55 -55.00
C ARG A 236 -31.63 0.68 -55.65
N GLY A 237 -30.32 0.60 -55.91
CA GLY A 237 -29.62 1.32 -57.01
C GLY A 237 -29.36 2.84 -56.86
N GLY A 238 -28.30 3.40 -57.45
CA GLY A 238 -27.22 2.74 -58.17
C GLY A 238 -26.21 3.70 -58.83
N LEU A 239 -25.08 3.12 -59.25
CA LEU A 239 -24.01 3.62 -60.13
C LEU A 239 -23.20 4.87 -59.73
N ALA A 240 -21.91 4.80 -60.10
CA ALA A 240 -20.89 5.81 -59.91
C ALA A 240 -20.69 6.68 -61.17
N ILE A 241 -19.94 7.78 -61.04
CA ILE A 241 -18.98 8.31 -62.04
C ILE A 241 -18.08 9.38 -61.36
N ALA A 242 -16.85 9.54 -61.86
CA ALA A 242 -15.82 10.43 -61.31
C ALA A 242 -15.81 11.84 -61.96
N GLY A 243 -15.21 12.85 -61.31
CA GLY A 243 -14.96 14.16 -61.94
C GLY A 243 -14.47 15.29 -61.00
N VAL A 244 -13.53 16.12 -61.46
CA VAL A 244 -12.66 17.01 -60.66
C VAL A 244 -12.45 18.34 -61.41
N SER A 245 -12.44 19.55 -60.82
CA SER A 245 -12.84 20.06 -59.48
C SER A 245 -12.81 21.60 -59.50
N SER A 246 -13.50 22.33 -58.61
CA SER A 246 -13.44 23.81 -58.59
C SER A 246 -13.59 24.49 -57.21
N THR A 247 -12.67 25.42 -56.93
CA THR A 247 -12.69 26.43 -55.85
C THR A 247 -12.60 27.84 -56.46
N PRO A 248 -13.14 28.90 -55.82
CA PRO A 248 -12.31 30.03 -55.31
C PRO A 248 -12.86 30.65 -53.97
N SER A 249 -12.21 31.45 -53.09
CA SER A 249 -11.09 32.46 -53.10
C SER A 249 -11.51 33.90 -53.53
N VAL A 250 -11.08 35.05 -52.95
CA VAL A 250 -9.95 35.48 -52.06
C VAL A 250 -10.31 36.76 -51.21
N ALA A 251 -9.86 36.92 -49.94
CA ALA A 251 -9.58 38.25 -49.29
C ALA A 251 -8.66 38.10 -48.03
N VAL A 252 -7.36 38.46 -47.99
CA VAL A 252 -6.65 39.79 -47.96
C VAL A 252 -6.57 40.39 -46.52
N ALA A 253 -5.46 40.89 -45.93
CA ALA A 253 -4.09 41.32 -46.35
C ALA A 253 -3.00 40.97 -45.27
N GLY A 254 -1.67 41.14 -45.42
CA GLY A 254 -0.80 41.52 -46.56
C GLY A 254 0.71 41.74 -46.20
N THR A 255 1.57 41.78 -47.24
CA THR A 255 2.93 42.39 -47.37
C THR A 255 4.17 41.71 -46.67
N PRO A 256 5.47 41.96 -47.06
CA PRO A 256 6.16 41.03 -47.99
C PRO A 256 7.72 40.76 -47.87
N VAL A 257 8.21 39.73 -48.61
CA VAL A 257 9.53 39.57 -49.32
C VAL A 257 10.89 39.56 -48.54
N ARG A 258 11.64 38.43 -48.58
CA ARG A 258 12.85 38.18 -49.44
C ARG A 258 13.73 36.95 -49.06
N GLY A 259 13.93 36.03 -50.01
CA GLY A 259 15.24 35.42 -50.33
C GLY A 259 15.74 34.10 -49.69
N GLY A 260 16.06 33.11 -50.55
CA GLY A 260 17.35 32.40 -50.47
C GLY A 260 17.42 30.87 -50.22
N GLY A 261 17.42 30.05 -51.29
CA GLY A 261 18.02 28.69 -51.37
C GLY A 261 17.39 27.56 -50.53
N GLY A 262 17.42 26.28 -50.92
CA GLY A 262 17.86 25.61 -52.14
C GLY A 262 17.49 24.12 -52.04
N LEU A 263 17.19 23.45 -53.16
CA LEU A 263 16.68 22.06 -53.20
C LEU A 263 17.53 21.15 -54.10
N ALA A 264 17.33 19.83 -53.88
CA ALA A 264 17.48 18.69 -54.79
C ALA A 264 18.70 17.76 -54.60
N GLY A 265 18.46 16.45 -54.70
CA GLY A 265 19.50 15.43 -54.64
C GLY A 265 19.06 13.99 -54.30
N VAL A 266 17.89 13.51 -54.74
CA VAL A 266 17.50 12.10 -54.60
C VAL A 266 17.81 11.34 -55.89
N THR A 267 18.50 10.21 -55.80
CA THR A 267 18.46 9.14 -56.83
C THR A 267 18.29 7.77 -56.15
N PRO A 268 17.34 6.93 -56.60
CA PRO A 268 17.10 5.60 -56.03
C PRO A 268 17.74 4.49 -56.88
N LEU A 269 18.29 3.47 -56.22
CA LEU A 269 18.57 2.17 -56.84
C LEU A 269 18.00 1.06 -55.94
N ARG A 270 17.28 0.14 -56.60
CA ARG A 270 16.25 -0.72 -56.00
C ARG A 270 16.77 -2.16 -55.98
N THR A 271 16.68 -2.85 -54.84
CA THR A 271 16.50 -4.31 -54.80
C THR A 271 15.36 -4.65 -53.85
N PRO A 272 14.13 -4.86 -54.35
CA PRO A 272 13.02 -5.37 -53.57
C PRO A 272 12.94 -6.91 -53.69
N ILE A 273 12.10 -7.53 -52.85
CA ILE A 273 11.75 -8.96 -52.87
C ILE A 273 12.84 -9.87 -52.29
N ARG A 274 12.89 -9.95 -50.96
CA ARG A 274 12.89 -11.20 -50.16
C ARG A 274 13.06 -10.87 -48.67
N ASP A 275 12.10 -11.26 -47.84
CA ASP A 275 12.34 -12.15 -46.69
C ASP A 275 11.02 -12.60 -46.05
N GLU A 276 10.55 -13.82 -46.35
CA GLU A 276 9.45 -14.47 -45.61
C GLU A 276 9.98 -15.42 -44.51
N PHE A 277 11.30 -15.44 -44.27
CA PHE A 277 11.98 -16.35 -43.35
C PHE A 277 12.76 -15.66 -42.21
N LYS A 278 12.63 -14.33 -42.05
CA LYS A 278 13.24 -13.53 -40.97
C LYS A 278 14.76 -13.71 -40.82
N LEU A 279 15.45 -13.94 -41.93
CA LEU A 279 16.91 -14.10 -41.98
C LEU A 279 17.66 -12.77 -41.82
N ASN A 280 17.01 -11.62 -42.05
CA ASN A 280 17.53 -10.28 -41.78
C ASN A 280 16.80 -9.53 -40.64
N ASP A 281 16.28 -10.25 -39.64
CA ASP A 281 15.72 -9.61 -38.44
C ASP A 281 16.81 -8.79 -37.73
N GLU A 282 16.62 -7.47 -37.62
CA GLU A 282 17.56 -6.54 -36.96
C GLU A 282 17.82 -6.94 -35.49
N ALA A 283 16.91 -7.74 -34.91
CA ALA A 283 17.06 -8.40 -33.62
C ALA A 283 18.25 -9.39 -33.53
N SER A 284 18.65 -10.02 -34.64
CA SER A 284 19.83 -10.91 -34.68
C SER A 284 21.13 -10.12 -34.61
N LEU A 285 21.20 -8.97 -35.30
CA LEU A 285 22.31 -8.01 -35.17
C LEU A 285 22.31 -7.31 -33.80
N ALA A 286 21.14 -6.99 -33.24
CA ALA A 286 21.01 -6.44 -31.89
C ALA A 286 21.37 -7.43 -30.78
N SER A 287 21.32 -8.75 -31.04
CA SER A 287 21.66 -9.80 -30.06
C SER A 287 23.12 -9.77 -29.60
N MET A 288 24.02 -9.15 -30.37
CA MET A 288 25.41 -8.88 -29.96
C MET A 288 25.59 -7.61 -29.11
N ASN A 289 24.56 -6.79 -28.91
CA ASN A 289 24.64 -5.46 -28.29
C ASN A 289 23.65 -5.25 -27.11
N VAL A 290 23.21 -6.35 -26.47
CA VAL A 290 22.09 -6.39 -25.49
C VAL A 290 22.37 -5.74 -24.12
N ALA A 291 23.41 -4.90 -23.99
CA ALA A 291 23.74 -4.23 -22.73
C ALA A 291 22.92 -2.95 -22.45
N PHE A 292 22.34 -2.30 -23.47
CA PHE A 292 21.77 -0.93 -23.33
C PHE A 292 20.45 -0.66 -24.08
N ALA A 293 19.67 -1.70 -24.44
CA ALA A 293 18.34 -1.50 -25.03
C ALA A 293 17.36 -0.93 -23.97
N SER A 294 16.86 0.29 -24.17
CA SER A 294 15.96 0.91 -23.20
C SER A 294 14.62 0.17 -23.08
N LYS A 295 14.10 0.03 -21.85
CA LYS A 295 12.79 -0.59 -21.53
C LYS A 295 11.61 -0.06 -22.38
N ARG A 296 11.73 1.18 -22.88
CA ARG A 296 10.76 1.83 -23.77
C ARG A 296 10.75 1.23 -25.19
N ALA A 297 11.91 0.80 -25.70
CA ALA A 297 12.03 0.15 -27.01
C ALA A 297 11.41 -1.25 -27.00
N GLU A 298 11.63 -2.02 -25.93
CA GLU A 298 10.99 -3.33 -25.75
C GLU A 298 9.46 -3.21 -25.65
N GLN A 299 8.96 -2.24 -24.88
CA GLN A 299 7.52 -1.95 -24.78
C GLN A 299 6.91 -1.59 -26.14
N ALA A 300 7.60 -0.79 -26.96
CA ALA A 300 7.15 -0.47 -28.31
C ALA A 300 7.10 -1.71 -29.23
N ARG A 301 8.10 -2.60 -29.16
CA ARG A 301 8.12 -3.87 -29.91
C ARG A 301 6.98 -4.80 -29.49
N LEU A 302 6.71 -4.93 -28.19
CA LEU A 302 5.58 -5.70 -27.66
C LEU A 302 4.22 -5.11 -28.05
N ALA A 303 4.11 -3.78 -28.14
CA ALA A 303 2.91 -3.11 -28.63
C ALA A 303 2.67 -3.37 -30.12
N ALA A 304 3.72 -3.36 -30.95
CA ALA A 304 3.63 -3.71 -32.37
C ALA A 304 3.17 -5.16 -32.58
N LEU A 305 3.78 -6.13 -31.88
CA LEU A 305 3.38 -7.54 -31.91
C LEU A 305 1.92 -7.75 -31.48
N ARG A 306 1.45 -7.03 -30.45
CA ARG A 306 0.04 -7.04 -30.03
C ARG A 306 -0.89 -6.44 -31.08
N GLY A 307 -0.45 -5.42 -31.82
CA GLY A 307 -1.19 -4.85 -32.95
C GLY A 307 -1.34 -5.85 -34.10
N GLU A 308 -0.27 -6.55 -34.46
CA GLU A 308 -0.25 -7.60 -35.49
C GLU A 308 -1.16 -8.78 -35.12
N LEU A 309 -1.03 -9.30 -33.89
CA LEU A 309 -1.91 -10.36 -33.37
C LEU A 309 -3.38 -9.91 -33.32
N ARG A 310 -3.66 -8.67 -32.89
CA ARG A 310 -5.03 -8.14 -32.87
C ARG A 310 -5.61 -8.00 -34.27
N ALA A 311 -4.80 -7.61 -35.26
CA ALA A 311 -5.23 -7.56 -36.66
C ALA A 311 -5.59 -8.97 -37.17
N GLY A 312 -4.69 -9.95 -37.00
CA GLY A 312 -4.92 -11.34 -37.42
C GLY A 312 -6.13 -12.00 -36.73
N LEU A 313 -6.31 -11.76 -35.42
CA LEU A 313 -7.48 -12.26 -34.68
C LEU A 313 -8.77 -11.51 -35.06
N SER A 314 -8.71 -10.23 -35.42
CA SER A 314 -9.87 -9.47 -35.91
C SER A 314 -10.34 -9.90 -37.30
N THR A 315 -9.51 -10.60 -38.08
CA THR A 315 -9.91 -11.19 -39.37
C THR A 315 -10.54 -12.57 -39.26
N LEU A 316 -10.66 -13.14 -38.05
CA LEU A 316 -11.40 -14.38 -37.85
C LEU A 316 -12.91 -14.12 -37.95
N PRO A 317 -13.68 -14.94 -38.71
CA PRO A 317 -15.13 -14.84 -38.73
C PRO A 317 -15.70 -15.12 -37.34
N ALA A 318 -16.80 -14.44 -36.99
CA ALA A 318 -17.47 -14.63 -35.71
C ALA A 318 -17.80 -16.13 -35.49
N PRO A 319 -17.59 -16.67 -34.27
CA PRO A 319 -17.74 -18.10 -34.01
C PRO A 319 -19.17 -18.55 -34.28
N GLN A 320 -19.36 -19.42 -35.27
CA GLN A 320 -20.71 -19.87 -35.71
C GLN A 320 -21.31 -20.98 -34.84
N ASN A 321 -20.62 -21.39 -33.78
CA ASN A 321 -21.08 -22.44 -32.88
C ASN A 321 -21.45 -21.82 -31.52
N GLU A 322 -22.70 -21.39 -31.40
CA GLU A 322 -23.33 -21.08 -30.11
C GLU A 322 -23.57 -22.38 -29.34
N TYR A 323 -22.52 -22.89 -28.68
CA TYR A 323 -22.70 -23.94 -27.68
C TYR A 323 -23.41 -23.34 -26.46
N GLN A 324 -24.72 -23.60 -26.34
CA GLN A 324 -25.37 -23.53 -25.04
C GLN A 324 -24.68 -24.53 -24.13
N VAL A 325 -23.80 -24.04 -23.26
CA VAL A 325 -23.26 -24.81 -22.13
C VAL A 325 -24.41 -24.97 -21.14
N VAL A 326 -25.26 -25.96 -21.42
CA VAL A 326 -26.14 -26.54 -20.41
C VAL A 326 -25.23 -27.24 -19.43
N ALA A 327 -24.85 -26.53 -18.38
CA ALA A 327 -24.22 -27.16 -17.22
C ALA A 327 -25.22 -28.23 -16.72
N PRO A 328 -24.84 -29.51 -16.70
CA PRO A 328 -25.72 -30.53 -16.15
C PRO A 328 -25.96 -30.21 -14.67
N GLU A 329 -27.23 -30.23 -14.26
CA GLU A 329 -27.62 -30.15 -12.85
C GLU A 329 -27.09 -31.41 -12.15
N LEU A 330 -25.87 -31.32 -11.62
CA LEU A 330 -25.36 -32.29 -10.67
C LEU A 330 -26.06 -32.03 -9.33
N GLU A 331 -26.74 -33.06 -8.84
CA GLU A 331 -27.33 -33.09 -7.50
C GLU A 331 -26.19 -32.90 -6.48
N LEU A 332 -26.12 -31.72 -5.86
CA LEU A 332 -25.09 -31.37 -4.88
C LEU A 332 -25.36 -32.06 -3.53
N GLU A 333 -25.11 -33.37 -3.46
CA GLU A 333 -24.86 -34.05 -2.20
C GLU A 333 -23.49 -33.67 -1.63
N GLY A 334 -23.46 -32.54 -0.91
CA GLY A 334 -22.54 -32.27 0.20
C GLY A 334 -21.05 -32.60 0.00
N GLU A 335 -20.40 -32.04 -1.01
CA GLU A 335 -18.93 -31.94 -1.00
C GLU A 335 -18.50 -30.75 -0.13
N ALA A 336 -17.51 -30.98 0.74
CA ALA A 336 -17.02 -29.98 1.68
C ALA A 336 -16.33 -28.82 0.94
N GLU A 337 -16.38 -27.62 1.53
CA GLU A 337 -15.53 -26.50 1.11
C GLU A 337 -14.05 -26.84 1.33
N GLU A 338 -13.42 -27.54 0.37
CA GLU A 338 -11.98 -27.42 0.18
C GLU A 338 -11.66 -25.95 -0.07
N GLY A 339 -10.65 -25.45 0.64
CA GLY A 339 -10.48 -24.03 0.90
C GLY A 339 -10.44 -23.23 -0.39
N GLY A 340 -11.24 -22.15 -0.44
CA GLY A 340 -11.31 -21.25 -1.58
C GLY A 340 -9.92 -20.95 -2.12
N GLU A 341 -9.68 -21.41 -3.35
CA GLU A 341 -8.38 -21.34 -3.99
C GLU A 341 -7.86 -19.91 -3.84
N ALA A 342 -6.68 -19.76 -3.26
CA ALA A 342 -6.05 -18.46 -3.12
C ALA A 342 -5.79 -17.95 -4.53
N MET A 343 -6.74 -17.15 -5.05
CA MET A 343 -6.78 -16.62 -6.41
C MET A 343 -5.37 -16.28 -6.82
N GLU A 344 -4.84 -17.02 -7.81
CA GLU A 344 -3.40 -17.01 -8.10
C GLU A 344 -2.96 -15.56 -8.34
N GLU A 345 -2.35 -14.95 -7.30
CA GLU A 345 -1.95 -13.55 -7.34
C GLU A 345 -1.05 -13.39 -8.56
N ASP A 346 -1.46 -12.52 -9.49
CA ASP A 346 -0.74 -12.29 -10.73
C ASP A 346 0.75 -12.16 -10.42
N ALA A 347 1.62 -12.63 -11.31
CA ALA A 347 3.07 -12.62 -11.07
C ALA A 347 3.67 -11.19 -10.90
N ALA A 348 2.84 -10.14 -11.03
CA ALA A 348 3.09 -8.77 -10.63
C ALA A 348 2.73 -8.47 -9.16
N ASP A 349 1.59 -8.97 -8.66
CA ASP A 349 1.06 -8.69 -7.32
C ASP A 349 1.84 -9.43 -6.23
N THR A 350 2.18 -10.71 -6.44
CA THR A 350 3.10 -11.45 -5.55
C THR A 350 4.45 -10.73 -5.41
N LYS A 351 4.95 -10.13 -6.50
CA LYS A 351 6.19 -9.34 -6.50
C LYS A 351 6.01 -7.99 -5.82
N ALA A 352 4.89 -7.31 -6.04
CA ALA A 352 4.58 -6.04 -5.38
C ALA A 352 4.45 -6.23 -3.86
N ARG A 353 3.81 -7.32 -3.40
CA ARG A 353 3.69 -7.70 -1.99
C ARG A 353 5.07 -7.96 -1.37
N LYS A 354 5.89 -8.82 -1.99
CA LYS A 354 7.26 -9.11 -1.55
C LYS A 354 8.16 -7.86 -1.54
N LEU A 355 8.00 -6.96 -2.51
CA LEU A 355 8.77 -5.71 -2.56
C LEU A 355 8.33 -4.72 -1.47
N ARG A 356 7.04 -4.63 -1.14
CA ARG A 356 6.56 -3.85 0.02
C ARG A 356 7.09 -4.41 1.34
N GLU A 357 7.01 -5.72 1.53
CA GLU A 357 7.51 -6.42 2.72
C GLU A 357 9.03 -6.24 2.89
N ALA A 358 9.80 -6.38 1.80
CA ALA A 358 11.24 -6.14 1.79
C ALA A 358 11.58 -4.67 2.08
N ALA A 359 10.81 -3.71 1.54
CA ALA A 359 10.99 -2.29 1.82
C ALA A 359 10.67 -1.94 3.29
N GLN A 360 9.66 -2.57 3.89
CA GLN A 360 9.35 -2.43 5.31
C GLN A 360 10.49 -2.97 6.18
N ARG A 361 10.98 -4.20 5.92
CA ARG A 361 12.14 -4.76 6.63
C ARG A 361 13.38 -3.86 6.49
N ALA A 362 13.68 -3.35 5.30
CA ALA A 362 14.81 -2.44 5.08
C ALA A 362 14.68 -1.13 5.89
N ALA A 363 13.47 -0.58 6.01
CA ALA A 363 13.21 0.61 6.82
C ALA A 363 13.31 0.33 8.34
N GLU A 364 12.88 -0.85 8.79
CA GLU A 364 13.06 -1.29 10.18
C GLU A 364 14.54 -1.50 10.52
N GLU A 365 15.31 -2.16 9.64
CA GLU A 365 16.75 -2.30 9.77
C GLU A 365 17.47 -0.94 9.78
N GLU A 366 17.01 0.03 8.99
CA GLU A 366 17.56 1.39 9.01
C GLU A 366 17.28 2.13 10.33
N LYS A 367 16.06 1.99 10.88
CA LYS A 367 15.73 2.50 12.22
C LYS A 367 16.56 1.84 13.34
N LYS A 368 17.05 0.62 13.15
CA LYS A 368 17.95 -0.07 14.10
C LYS A 368 19.44 0.33 13.97
N LYS A 369 19.86 0.98 12.88
CA LYS A 369 21.24 1.48 12.73
C LYS A 369 21.53 2.62 13.71
N SER A 370 22.81 2.86 14.01
CA SER A 370 23.21 3.99 14.85
C SER A 370 22.76 5.34 14.28
N LYS A 371 22.50 6.33 15.15
CA LYS A 371 22.09 7.69 14.73
C LYS A 371 23.11 8.38 13.80
N ALA A 372 24.39 7.97 13.85
CA ALA A 372 25.43 8.46 12.94
C ALA A 372 25.24 7.90 11.51
N LEU A 373 24.92 6.61 11.38
CA LEU A 373 24.59 5.96 10.10
C LEU A 373 23.29 6.53 9.50
N GLN A 374 22.23 6.62 10.30
CA GLN A 374 20.92 7.17 9.86
C GLN A 374 21.03 8.61 9.32
N ARG A 375 21.93 9.42 9.90
CA ARG A 375 22.15 10.81 9.48
C ARG A 375 23.23 10.98 8.42
N GLY A 376 23.86 9.89 7.95
CA GLY A 376 24.96 9.94 6.98
C GLY A 376 26.18 10.71 7.47
N LEU A 377 26.40 10.81 8.79
CA LEU A 377 27.47 11.61 9.37
C LEU A 377 28.85 10.96 9.15
N PRO A 378 29.93 11.76 9.05
CA PRO A 378 31.28 11.23 8.95
C PRO A 378 31.64 10.42 10.20
N ARG A 379 32.15 9.21 9.99
CA ARG A 379 32.56 8.27 11.06
C ARG A 379 34.08 8.19 11.17
N PRO A 380 34.64 7.92 12.37
CA PRO A 380 36.08 7.81 12.55
C PRO A 380 36.65 6.63 11.74
N LEU A 381 37.79 6.86 11.07
CA LEU A 381 38.52 5.81 10.34
C LEU A 381 39.35 4.91 11.27
N SER A 382 39.73 5.42 12.44
CA SER A 382 40.54 4.73 13.44
C SER A 382 39.90 4.87 14.81
N LEU A 383 39.78 3.76 15.55
CA LEU A 383 39.25 3.74 16.90
C LEU A 383 40.33 4.00 17.97
N ASP A 384 41.61 3.99 17.57
CA ASP A 384 42.81 4.16 18.41
C ASP A 384 42.84 5.46 19.25
N GLN A 385 41.96 6.44 18.97
CA GLN A 385 41.82 7.71 19.71
C GLN A 385 40.66 7.74 20.73
N LEU A 386 39.82 6.70 20.78
CA LEU A 386 38.74 6.62 21.76
C LEU A 386 39.28 6.31 23.16
N PRO A 387 38.59 6.73 24.23
CA PRO A 387 38.92 6.30 25.58
C PRO A 387 38.88 4.77 25.68
N SER A 388 40.00 4.15 26.05
CA SER A 388 40.02 2.73 26.38
C SER A 388 39.13 2.48 27.59
N PRO A 389 38.29 1.43 27.60
CA PRO A 389 37.59 1.02 28.81
C PRO A 389 38.61 0.62 29.89
N ARG A 390 38.28 0.86 31.16
CA ARG A 390 39.16 0.50 32.28
C ARG A 390 39.17 -1.02 32.52
N PRO A 391 40.29 -1.59 32.98
CA PRO A 391 40.38 -3.02 33.25
C PRO A 391 39.39 -3.43 34.35
N ALA A 392 38.79 -4.62 34.21
CA ALA A 392 37.74 -5.10 35.12
C ALA A 392 38.18 -5.14 36.61
N THR A 393 39.47 -5.29 36.88
CA THR A 393 40.09 -5.26 38.22
C THR A 393 39.93 -3.92 38.95
N GLU A 394 39.72 -2.82 38.22
CA GLU A 394 39.59 -1.46 38.79
C GLU A 394 38.14 -1.09 39.08
N LEU A 395 37.17 -1.66 38.36
CA LEU A 395 35.73 -1.46 38.56
C LEU A 395 35.26 -1.42 40.03
N PRO A 396 35.62 -2.37 40.92
CA PRO A 396 35.15 -2.36 42.30
C PRO A 396 35.69 -1.20 43.14
N LYS A 397 36.76 -0.52 42.69
CA LYS A 397 37.37 0.63 43.39
C LYS A 397 36.79 1.97 42.94
N LEU A 398 36.15 2.01 41.76
CA LEU A 398 35.56 3.22 41.18
C LEU A 398 34.26 3.62 41.90
N SER A 399 33.98 4.93 41.92
CA SER A 399 32.69 5.48 42.35
C SER A 399 31.55 5.08 41.40
N LEU A 400 30.30 5.20 41.83
CA LEU A 400 29.13 4.87 41.00
C LEU A 400 29.11 5.67 39.68
N ARG A 401 29.51 6.95 39.71
CA ARG A 401 29.62 7.80 38.52
C ARG A 401 30.67 7.27 37.53
N GLU A 402 31.86 6.97 38.02
CA GLU A 402 32.96 6.47 37.18
C GLU A 402 32.67 5.08 36.61
N ARG A 403 31.92 4.23 37.33
CA ARG A 403 31.42 2.95 36.80
C ARG A 403 30.43 3.17 35.67
N ALA A 404 29.47 4.08 35.84
CA ALA A 404 28.50 4.41 34.78
C ALA A 404 29.20 4.98 33.53
N GLU A 405 30.17 5.88 33.71
CA GLU A 405 31.02 6.39 32.61
C GLU A 405 31.77 5.25 31.90
N ASP A 406 32.34 4.29 32.64
CA ASP A 406 33.08 3.17 32.07
C ASP A 406 32.18 2.21 31.28
N LEU A 407 30.94 1.99 31.74
CA LEU A 407 29.93 1.21 31.01
C LEU A 407 29.54 1.91 29.69
N VAL A 408 29.31 3.22 29.70
CA VAL A 408 29.02 3.99 28.48
C VAL A 408 30.20 3.93 27.50
N VAL A 409 31.43 4.07 27.98
CA VAL A 409 32.64 3.97 27.12
C VAL A 409 32.75 2.58 26.47
N ARG A 410 32.46 1.50 27.20
CA ARG A 410 32.48 0.12 26.66
C ARG A 410 31.46 -0.07 25.55
N GLU A 411 30.21 0.33 25.77
CA GLU A 411 29.15 0.17 24.76
C GLU A 411 29.38 1.08 23.55
N VAL A 412 29.90 2.31 23.73
CA VAL A 412 30.30 3.17 22.61
C VAL A 412 31.43 2.55 21.79
N ALA A 413 32.45 1.96 22.43
CA ALA A 413 33.52 1.27 21.70
C ALA A 413 32.98 0.06 20.92
N ARG A 414 32.19 -0.81 21.57
CA ARG A 414 31.57 -2.00 20.97
C ARG A 414 30.66 -1.65 19.78
N LEU A 415 29.85 -0.60 19.92
CA LEU A 415 28.96 -0.10 18.85
C LEU A 415 29.77 0.43 17.66
N LEU A 416 30.85 1.17 17.90
CA LEU A 416 31.72 1.69 16.83
C LEU A 416 32.51 0.58 16.12
N GLU A 417 32.94 -0.46 16.84
CA GLU A 417 33.57 -1.66 16.26
C GLU A 417 32.57 -2.44 15.37
N HIS A 418 31.35 -2.67 15.87
CA HIS A 418 30.26 -3.27 15.08
C HIS A 418 29.94 -2.44 13.82
N ASP A 419 29.78 -1.13 13.95
CA ASP A 419 29.47 -0.24 12.82
C ASP A 419 30.62 -0.16 11.80
N ALA A 420 31.87 -0.27 12.23
CA ALA A 420 33.03 -0.32 11.35
C ALA A 420 33.13 -1.64 10.58
N ALA A 421 32.76 -2.77 11.20
CA ALA A 421 32.77 -4.09 10.57
C ALA A 421 31.55 -4.32 9.65
N LYS A 422 30.34 -4.03 10.13
CA LYS A 422 29.07 -4.24 9.40
C LYS A 422 28.83 -3.21 8.29
N TYR A 423 29.28 -1.97 8.50
CA TYR A 423 29.08 -0.87 7.57
C TYR A 423 30.41 -0.14 7.31
N PRO A 424 31.39 -0.73 6.61
CA PRO A 424 32.68 -0.09 6.36
C PRO A 424 32.52 1.24 5.61
N VAL A 425 33.33 2.25 5.99
CA VAL A 425 33.34 3.55 5.30
C VAL A 425 34.01 3.39 3.92
N PRO A 426 33.35 3.70 2.79
CA PRO A 426 33.98 3.63 1.49
C PRO A 426 35.07 4.70 1.37
N LEU A 427 36.30 4.29 1.00
CA LEU A 427 37.48 5.17 0.96
C LEU A 427 37.26 6.47 0.17
N ALA A 428 36.45 6.41 -0.89
CA ALA A 428 36.10 7.55 -1.74
C ALA A 428 35.46 8.73 -0.98
N ALA A 429 34.74 8.47 0.12
CA ALA A 429 34.09 9.52 0.91
C ALA A 429 35.05 10.32 1.80
N SER A 430 36.28 9.83 2.04
CA SER A 430 37.23 10.48 2.96
C SER A 430 38.18 11.50 2.30
N GLY A 431 38.08 11.69 0.98
CA GLY A 431 38.78 12.76 0.24
C GLY A 431 40.32 12.69 0.23
N LYS A 432 40.94 11.65 0.78
CA LYS A 432 42.40 11.49 0.84
C LYS A 432 42.81 10.04 0.59
N ASP A 433 43.74 9.84 -0.35
CA ASP A 433 44.56 8.62 -0.51
C ASP A 433 45.55 8.45 0.66
N SER A 434 45.10 8.56 1.91
CA SER A 434 45.98 8.39 3.06
C SER A 434 46.34 6.92 3.24
N LYS A 435 47.62 6.68 3.56
CA LYS A 435 48.15 5.36 3.93
C LYS A 435 47.38 4.76 5.13
N GLU A 436 46.81 5.63 5.97
CA GLU A 436 45.96 5.28 7.10
C GLU A 436 44.57 4.82 6.68
N ALA A 437 43.91 5.46 5.71
CA ALA A 437 42.62 4.99 5.18
C ALA A 437 42.73 3.58 4.58
N ARG A 438 43.83 3.28 3.87
CA ARG A 438 44.12 1.91 3.39
C ARG A 438 44.40 0.93 4.54
N LYS A 439 45.05 1.37 5.63
CA LYS A 439 45.31 0.55 6.82
C LYS A 439 44.03 0.31 7.64
N ALA A 440 43.15 1.30 7.74
CA ALA A 440 41.84 1.22 8.37
C ALA A 440 40.90 0.28 7.61
N ALA A 441 40.79 0.44 6.29
CA ALA A 441 40.03 -0.49 5.45
C ALA A 441 40.58 -1.93 5.53
N LYS A 442 41.91 -2.10 5.59
CA LYS A 442 42.53 -3.42 5.82
C LYS A 442 42.29 -3.98 7.23
N ARG A 443 42.16 -3.14 8.26
CA ARG A 443 41.76 -3.56 9.62
C ARG A 443 40.28 -3.96 9.67
N ALA A 444 39.39 -3.16 9.08
CA ALA A 444 37.97 -3.49 8.97
C ALA A 444 37.74 -4.79 8.19
N ALA A 445 38.44 -4.99 7.07
CA ALA A 445 38.41 -6.23 6.29
C ALA A 445 39.11 -7.43 6.97
N ALA A 446 39.99 -7.19 7.94
CA ALA A 446 40.61 -8.24 8.75
C ALA A 446 39.77 -8.62 9.99
N SER A 447 38.81 -7.76 10.38
CA SER A 447 37.77 -8.08 11.37
C SER A 447 36.67 -8.91 10.72
N THR A 448 36.99 -10.15 10.32
CA THR A 448 36.04 -11.09 9.70
C THR A 448 34.89 -11.49 10.63
N VAL A 449 35.04 -11.29 11.93
CA VAL A 449 33.98 -11.42 12.93
C VAL A 449 33.41 -10.03 13.21
N VAL A 450 32.12 -9.83 12.91
CA VAL A 450 31.37 -8.66 13.37
C VAL A 450 31.06 -8.87 14.87
N PRO A 451 31.45 -7.95 15.78
CA PRO A 451 31.08 -8.06 17.19
C PRO A 451 29.55 -8.07 17.34
N ALA A 452 29.00 -9.14 17.91
CA ALA A 452 27.56 -9.23 18.16
C ALA A 452 27.13 -8.13 19.15
N LEU A 453 26.14 -7.34 18.76
CA LEU A 453 25.40 -6.47 19.67
C LEU A 453 24.16 -7.21 20.20
N GLU A 454 23.56 -6.68 21.25
CA GLU A 454 22.28 -7.16 21.76
C GLU A 454 21.15 -6.60 20.88
N ASP A 455 20.29 -7.49 20.37
CA ASP A 455 19.23 -7.14 19.42
C ASP A 455 17.95 -6.71 20.16
N PHE A 456 17.69 -5.41 20.18
CA PHE A 456 16.45 -4.85 20.75
C PHE A 456 15.35 -4.67 19.68
N PRO A 457 14.07 -4.94 20.02
CA PRO A 457 12.94 -4.63 19.15
C PRO A 457 12.69 -3.11 19.10
N LEU A 458 12.19 -2.63 17.96
CA LEU A 458 11.90 -1.20 17.75
C LEU A 458 11.05 -0.52 18.86
N PRO A 459 9.94 -1.12 19.36
CA PRO A 459 9.17 -0.47 20.42
C PRO A 459 9.94 -0.27 21.74
N GLU A 460 10.90 -1.14 22.08
CA GLU A 460 11.74 -0.96 23.27
C GLU A 460 12.75 0.17 23.07
N LEU A 461 13.32 0.31 21.87
CA LEU A 461 14.20 1.43 21.52
C LEU A 461 13.44 2.77 21.53
N GLU A 462 12.18 2.80 21.08
CA GLU A 462 11.31 3.98 21.13
C GLU A 462 10.93 4.34 22.58
N ALA A 463 10.59 3.36 23.41
CA ALA A 463 10.33 3.57 24.85
C ALA A 463 11.58 4.07 25.60
N ALA A 464 12.76 3.48 25.34
CA ALA A 464 14.01 3.93 25.92
C ALA A 464 14.39 5.36 25.50
N ALA A 465 14.09 5.75 24.25
CA ALA A 465 14.29 7.13 23.80
C ALA A 465 13.40 8.13 24.58
N GLN A 466 12.13 7.79 24.84
CA GLN A 466 11.22 8.62 25.64
C GLN A 466 11.69 8.78 27.09
N LEU A 467 12.20 7.71 27.71
CA LEU A 467 12.79 7.78 29.06
C LEU A 467 14.02 8.70 29.09
N LEU A 468 14.93 8.56 28.12
CA LEU A 468 16.10 9.44 28.00
C LEU A 468 15.71 10.91 27.77
N GLU A 469 14.67 11.19 26.99
CA GLU A 469 14.18 12.56 26.78
C GLU A 469 13.64 13.15 28.09
N ALA A 470 12.86 12.39 28.86
CA ALA A 470 12.37 12.81 30.17
C ALA A 470 13.52 13.05 31.18
N GLU A 471 14.51 12.15 31.23
CA GLU A 471 15.71 12.32 32.06
C GLU A 471 16.52 13.56 31.66
N VAL A 472 16.70 13.80 30.36
CA VAL A 472 17.40 14.99 29.85
C VAL A 472 16.71 16.29 30.28
N GLU A 473 15.38 16.33 30.32
CA GLU A 473 14.69 17.50 30.88
C GLU A 473 14.93 17.68 32.39
N VAL A 474 14.92 16.60 33.17
CA VAL A 474 15.22 16.65 34.61
C VAL A 474 16.65 17.15 34.85
N VAL A 475 17.63 16.62 34.11
CA VAL A 475 19.03 17.06 34.18
C VAL A 475 19.17 18.52 33.76
N ARG A 476 18.49 18.97 32.70
CA ARG A 476 18.49 20.38 32.28
C ARG A 476 17.98 21.31 33.38
N ARG A 477 16.86 20.96 34.02
CA ARG A 477 16.29 21.71 35.15
C ARG A 477 17.24 21.73 36.35
N ALA A 478 17.80 20.57 36.73
CA ALA A 478 18.69 20.44 37.87
C ALA A 478 20.03 21.19 37.70
N MET A 479 20.58 21.21 36.49
CA MET A 479 21.85 21.90 36.16
C MET A 479 21.66 23.38 35.79
N GLY A 480 20.43 23.90 35.82
CA GLY A 480 20.13 25.28 35.41
C GLY A 480 20.35 25.56 33.92
N HIS A 481 20.35 24.53 33.07
CA HIS A 481 20.53 24.67 31.63
C HIS A 481 19.22 25.13 30.97
N GLY A 482 19.08 26.45 30.82
CA GLY A 482 18.00 27.06 30.04
C GLY A 482 18.11 26.79 28.54
N ALA A 483 17.10 27.22 27.78
CA ALA A 483 17.17 27.25 26.33
C ALA A 483 18.12 28.37 25.89
N VAL A 484 19.32 28.01 25.44
CA VAL A 484 20.33 28.93 24.89
C VAL A 484 19.89 29.38 23.49
N GLY A 485 20.00 30.67 23.20
CA GLY A 485 19.70 31.21 21.88
C GLY A 485 20.66 30.68 20.82
N GLN A 486 20.25 30.64 19.54
CA GLN A 486 21.15 30.23 18.45
C GLN A 486 22.39 31.12 18.36
N GLU A 487 22.25 32.43 18.60
CA GLU A 487 23.34 33.40 18.61
C GLU A 487 24.31 33.15 19.76
N GLU A 488 23.81 33.00 20.99
CA GLU A 488 24.61 32.65 22.18
C GLU A 488 25.35 31.31 22.01
N TYR A 489 24.71 30.32 21.37
CA TYR A 489 25.33 29.05 21.02
C TYR A 489 26.46 29.23 20.00
N LEU A 490 26.26 30.05 18.98
CA LEU A 490 27.30 30.34 17.99
C LEU A 490 28.49 31.11 18.60
N ASP A 491 28.23 32.10 19.44
CA ASP A 491 29.28 32.87 20.12
C ASP A 491 30.11 31.98 21.08
N THR A 492 29.44 31.15 21.88
CA THR A 492 30.12 30.19 22.75
C THR A 492 30.86 29.10 21.97
N TRP A 493 30.31 28.62 20.85
CA TRP A 493 30.97 27.67 19.97
C TRP A 493 32.22 28.27 19.30
N LEU A 494 32.13 29.51 18.80
CA LEU A 494 33.26 30.26 18.24
C LEU A 494 34.34 30.53 19.30
N ALA A 495 33.96 30.86 20.53
CA ALA A 495 34.91 31.01 21.64
C ALA A 495 35.65 29.69 21.93
N VAL A 496 34.92 28.58 22.06
CA VAL A 496 35.50 27.24 22.26
C VAL A 496 36.38 26.81 21.08
N GLN A 497 35.99 27.14 19.84
CA GLN A 497 36.79 26.85 18.64
C GLN A 497 38.11 27.62 18.64
N ARG A 498 38.12 28.88 19.09
CA ARG A 498 39.34 29.70 19.22
C ARG A 498 40.24 29.24 20.36
N ASP A 499 39.66 28.63 21.39
CA ASP A 499 40.39 28.01 22.51
C ASP A 499 40.93 26.61 22.20
N LEU A 500 40.63 26.03 21.03
CA LEU A 500 41.13 24.72 20.60
C LEU A 500 42.38 24.88 19.72
N MET A 501 43.44 24.15 20.07
CA MET A 501 44.69 24.08 19.31
C MET A 501 45.08 22.65 19.01
N TRP A 502 45.60 22.40 17.81
CA TRP A 502 46.17 21.10 17.46
C TRP A 502 47.53 20.94 18.14
N ALA A 503 47.75 19.88 18.92
CA ALA A 503 49.02 19.56 19.55
C ALA A 503 49.73 18.44 18.75
N PRO A 504 50.72 18.75 17.88
CA PRO A 504 51.30 17.77 16.97
C PRO A 504 51.95 16.59 17.71
N ALA A 505 52.65 16.86 18.81
CA ALA A 505 53.28 15.86 19.66
C ALA A 505 52.31 14.82 20.28
N LYS A 506 51.03 15.19 20.45
CA LYS A 506 49.97 14.33 20.99
C LYS A 506 49.03 13.78 19.91
N GLY A 507 49.10 14.30 18.67
CA GLY A 507 48.21 13.92 17.57
C GLY A 507 46.72 14.19 17.85
N ARG A 508 46.39 15.23 18.64
CA ARG A 508 45.02 15.59 19.01
C ARG A 508 44.84 17.09 19.23
N TYR A 509 43.58 17.55 19.29
CA TYR A 509 43.26 18.90 19.74
C TYR A 509 43.22 18.95 21.28
N ASP A 510 43.97 19.88 21.88
CA ASP A 510 43.93 20.23 23.30
C ASP A 510 43.46 21.71 23.43
N ARG A 511 43.07 22.15 24.64
CA ARG A 511 42.73 23.57 24.87
C ARG A 511 44.00 24.42 25.05
N VAL A 512 44.01 25.63 24.50
CA VAL A 512 45.12 26.60 24.62
C VAL A 512 45.50 26.86 26.08
N ILE A 513 44.50 26.93 26.97
CA ILE A 513 44.68 27.13 28.41
C ILE A 513 45.48 25.98 29.06
N SER A 514 45.19 24.74 28.66
CA SER A 514 45.86 23.53 29.17
C SER A 514 47.22 23.23 28.52
N ALA A 515 47.50 23.83 27.36
CA ALA A 515 48.75 23.58 26.64
C ALA A 515 49.92 24.35 27.23
N THR A 516 51.07 23.68 27.32
CA THR A 516 52.35 24.30 27.69
C THR A 516 52.82 25.31 26.64
N PRO A 517 53.70 26.28 26.98
CA PRO A 517 54.22 27.24 26.01
C PRO A 517 54.92 26.59 24.81
N ALA A 518 55.58 25.45 25.01
CA ALA A 518 56.22 24.69 23.93
C ALA A 518 55.19 24.13 22.94
N GLU A 519 54.14 23.46 23.43
CA GLU A 519 53.07 22.91 22.59
C GLU A 519 52.34 24.00 21.80
N ARG A 520 52.16 25.20 22.38
CA ARG A 520 51.58 26.36 21.66
C ARG A 520 52.45 26.79 20.47
N ILE A 521 53.77 26.84 20.65
CA ILE A 521 54.73 27.18 19.58
C ILE A 521 54.81 26.07 18.53
N GLU A 522 54.59 24.81 18.91
CA GLU A 522 54.48 23.69 17.97
C GLU A 522 53.17 23.71 17.18
N SER A 523 52.05 24.14 17.77
CA SER A 523 50.75 24.21 17.10
C SER A 523 50.65 25.26 15.99
N THR A 524 51.56 26.23 15.98
CA THR A 524 51.64 27.28 14.94
C THR A 524 52.55 26.91 13.77
N LYS A 525 53.15 25.71 13.77
CA LYS A 525 54.01 25.18 12.70
C LYS A 525 53.28 24.14 11.86
#